data_AF-A0A8S1D911-F1
#
_entry.id   AF-A0A8S1D911-F1
#
_cell.length_a   1.000
_cell.length_b   1.000
_cell.length_c   1.000
_cell.angle_alpha   90.00
_cell.angle_beta   90.00
_cell.angle_gamma   90.00
#
_symmetry.space_group_name_H-M   'P 1'
#
loop_
_entity.id
_entity.type
_entity.pdbx_description
1 polymer ?
#
loop_
_entity_poly.entity_id
_entity_poly.type
_entity_poly.pdbx_seq_one_letter_code
_entity_poly.pdbx_strand_id
1 'polypeptide(L)'
;MAVDGENVELIDRKLSRTSIISDVGSMKIEAEDELSIEDKHSVQKWGFKVRDLYKLALKFYKEKEGKAVHLSYDDKLKLVAYTQQVVQGPFNPDKQPELGVLDVIGRDRRVAWQALGSMSQVDAQLAFVNRLQELCPLFDSFVEANKRDCEEKKRQLQNERERQIVEAERKALEEELLKQQQAEQARQEYQRRQIQDALNQQTFTQFKAYAEQQYPDNPDQQGVLIRQLQDQHYHQYMQQLLQRPLPNNNMPNHRTTTDLATADDNEKSQLLSNGTSADADESEDSQEYSPISPANMWTRKDIREFKDAIRREGGDSIIKVGHGETVTVSSDLIEHENGFLGGN
;
A
#
# COMPACT_ATOMS: atom_id res chain seq x y z
N MET A 1 -51.24 -35.65 -7.70
CA MET A 1 -50.99 -34.19 -7.63
C MET A 1 -49.51 -34.00 -7.40
N ALA A 2 -48.73 -33.87 -8.47
CA ALA A 2 -47.30 -33.57 -8.45
C ALA A 2 -46.94 -33.06 -9.86
N VAL A 3 -47.09 -31.75 -10.11
CA VAL A 3 -46.75 -31.12 -11.40
C VAL A 3 -46.12 -29.72 -11.24
N ASP A 4 -45.58 -29.40 -10.07
CA ASP A 4 -45.08 -28.04 -9.77
C ASP A 4 -43.56 -27.88 -9.89
N GLY A 5 -42.82 -28.96 -10.18
CA GLY A 5 -41.34 -28.94 -10.23
C GLY A 5 -40.74 -28.52 -11.58
N GLU A 6 -41.21 -29.09 -12.70
CA GLU A 6 -40.59 -28.87 -14.02
C GLU A 6 -40.91 -27.51 -14.64
N ASN A 7 -42.01 -26.87 -14.23
CA ASN A 7 -42.47 -25.60 -14.82
C ASN A 7 -41.69 -24.36 -14.34
N VAL A 8 -40.99 -24.47 -13.21
CA VAL A 8 -40.21 -23.37 -12.62
C VAL A 8 -38.88 -23.18 -13.35
N GLU A 9 -38.20 -24.27 -13.74
CA GLU A 9 -36.87 -24.23 -14.37
C GLU A 9 -36.86 -23.50 -15.74
N LEU A 10 -38.00 -23.50 -16.45
CA LEU A 10 -38.13 -22.83 -17.75
C LEU A 10 -38.22 -21.29 -17.62
N ILE A 11 -38.66 -20.80 -16.47
CA ILE A 11 -38.68 -19.37 -16.13
C ILE A 11 -37.24 -18.90 -15.89
N ASP A 12 -36.47 -19.71 -15.15
CA ASP A 12 -35.10 -19.44 -14.73
C ASP A 12 -34.14 -19.26 -15.92
N ARG A 13 -34.23 -20.13 -16.93
CA ARG A 13 -33.39 -20.04 -18.14
C ARG A 13 -33.53 -18.73 -18.92
N LYS A 14 -34.69 -18.06 -18.86
CA LYS A 14 -34.90 -16.79 -19.57
C LYS A 14 -34.45 -15.56 -18.75
N LEU A 15 -34.44 -15.63 -17.42
CA LEU A 15 -33.81 -14.61 -16.56
C LEU A 15 -32.29 -14.63 -16.66
N SER A 16 -31.67 -15.81 -16.83
CA SER A 16 -30.21 -15.91 -17.00
C SER A 16 -29.71 -15.32 -18.31
N ARG A 17 -30.57 -15.19 -19.32
CA ARG A 17 -30.21 -14.78 -20.69
C ARG A 17 -30.25 -13.27 -20.92
N THR A 18 -30.72 -12.47 -19.94
CA THR A 18 -30.58 -11.01 -19.96
C THR A 18 -29.17 -10.63 -19.49
N SER A 19 -28.30 -10.37 -20.46
CA SER A 19 -26.87 -10.08 -20.29
C SER A 19 -26.62 -8.75 -19.57
N ILE A 20 -26.74 -8.73 -18.24
CA ILE A 20 -26.36 -7.58 -17.37
C ILE A 20 -25.06 -7.87 -16.59
N ILE A 21 -24.53 -9.10 -16.66
CA ILE A 21 -23.42 -9.59 -15.81
C ILE A 21 -22.06 -9.52 -16.52
N SER A 22 -21.75 -8.43 -17.21
CA SER A 22 -20.40 -8.25 -17.79
C SER A 22 -19.62 -7.08 -17.21
N ASP A 23 -20.13 -6.39 -16.18
CA ASP A 23 -19.40 -5.27 -15.57
C ASP A 23 -19.59 -5.23 -14.05
N VAL A 24 -18.88 -6.14 -13.37
CA VAL A 24 -18.85 -6.26 -11.89
C VAL A 24 -17.53 -5.68 -11.33
N GLY A 25 -16.74 -5.01 -12.17
CA GLY A 25 -15.39 -4.57 -11.79
C GLY A 25 -15.26 -3.13 -11.30
N SER A 26 -16.24 -2.25 -11.56
CA SER A 26 -16.05 -0.81 -11.33
C SER A 26 -17.31 -0.14 -10.77
N MET A 27 -17.43 -0.10 -9.45
CA MET A 27 -18.31 0.87 -8.78
C MET A 27 -17.62 2.23 -8.86
N LYS A 28 -17.88 2.94 -9.97
CA LYS A 28 -17.39 4.28 -10.19
C LYS A 28 -18.17 5.25 -9.29
N ILE A 29 -17.49 5.84 -8.33
CA ILE A 29 -18.03 6.95 -7.54
C ILE A 29 -17.96 8.18 -8.45
N GLU A 30 -19.03 8.45 -9.18
CA GLU A 30 -19.21 9.70 -9.90
C GLU A 30 -19.63 10.80 -8.91
N ALA A 31 -19.11 12.01 -9.13
CA ALA A 31 -19.22 13.19 -8.27
C ALA A 31 -20.67 13.48 -7.83
N GLU A 32 -20.80 14.03 -6.64
CA GLU A 32 -22.06 14.17 -5.87
C GLU A 32 -23.10 15.15 -6.45
N ASP A 33 -22.88 15.72 -7.64
CA ASP A 33 -23.61 16.94 -8.05
C ASP A 33 -24.77 16.74 -9.05
N GLU A 34 -25.13 15.52 -9.45
CA GLU A 34 -26.37 15.25 -10.22
C GLU A 34 -27.04 13.93 -9.80
N LEU A 35 -27.35 13.76 -8.52
CA LEU A 35 -28.17 12.63 -8.06
C LEU A 35 -29.67 12.94 -8.20
N SER A 36 -30.41 12.05 -8.86
CA SER A 36 -31.87 12.10 -8.91
C SER A 36 -32.48 12.02 -7.50
N ILE A 37 -33.71 12.49 -7.32
CA ILE A 37 -34.41 12.48 -6.02
C ILE A 37 -34.50 11.04 -5.47
N GLU A 38 -34.74 10.06 -6.35
CA GLU A 38 -34.83 8.65 -6.01
C GLU A 38 -33.47 8.10 -5.54
N ASP A 39 -32.38 8.52 -6.17
CA ASP A 39 -31.02 8.16 -5.77
C ASP A 39 -30.65 8.78 -4.43
N LYS A 40 -31.02 10.03 -4.16
CA LYS A 40 -30.79 10.68 -2.86
C LYS A 40 -31.47 9.91 -1.73
N HIS A 41 -32.74 9.55 -1.91
CA HIS A 41 -33.48 8.76 -0.91
C HIS A 41 -32.88 7.35 -0.74
N SER A 42 -32.51 6.68 -1.84
CA SER A 42 -31.87 5.37 -1.80
C SER A 42 -30.51 5.39 -1.09
N VAL A 43 -29.67 6.39 -1.38
CA VAL A 43 -28.38 6.58 -0.73
C VAL A 43 -28.57 6.86 0.77
N GLN A 44 -29.56 7.68 1.14
CA GLN A 44 -29.84 7.97 2.53
C GLN A 44 -30.30 6.72 3.31
N LYS A 45 -31.18 5.90 2.72
CA LYS A 45 -31.72 4.70 3.38
C LYS A 45 -30.74 3.53 3.40
N TRP A 46 -30.07 3.27 2.28
CA TRP A 46 -29.30 2.05 2.06
C TRP A 46 -27.79 2.27 1.92
N GLY A 47 -27.34 3.52 1.72
CA GLY A 47 -25.94 3.83 1.39
C GLY A 47 -25.58 3.54 -0.07
N PHE A 48 -26.56 3.21 -0.92
CA PHE A 48 -26.35 2.86 -2.33
C PHE A 48 -27.28 3.64 -3.25
N LYS A 49 -26.79 3.98 -4.45
CA LYS A 49 -27.65 4.46 -5.54
C LYS A 49 -28.64 3.36 -5.94
N VAL A 50 -29.79 3.74 -6.51
CA VAL A 50 -30.88 2.80 -6.86
C VAL A 50 -30.36 1.68 -7.75
N ARG A 51 -29.51 2.02 -8.72
CA ARG A 51 -28.93 1.05 -9.65
C ARG A 51 -28.08 -0.01 -8.96
N ASP A 52 -27.27 0.37 -7.98
CA ASP A 52 -26.38 -0.56 -7.29
C ASP A 52 -27.14 -1.40 -6.27
N LEU A 53 -28.14 -0.81 -5.61
CA LEU A 53 -29.08 -1.54 -4.76
C LEU A 53 -29.85 -2.60 -5.55
N TYR A 54 -30.32 -2.27 -6.77
CA TYR A 54 -30.97 -3.23 -7.65
C TYR A 54 -30.05 -4.38 -8.09
N LYS A 55 -28.77 -4.10 -8.40
CA LYS A 55 -27.79 -5.16 -8.69
C LYS A 55 -27.60 -6.09 -7.49
N LEU A 56 -27.55 -5.51 -6.28
CA LEU A 56 -27.41 -6.28 -5.05
C LEU A 56 -28.66 -7.13 -4.77
N ALA A 57 -29.86 -6.59 -5.04
CA ALA A 57 -31.12 -7.32 -5.01
C ALA A 57 -31.15 -8.48 -6.02
N LEU A 58 -30.71 -8.27 -7.25
CA LEU A 58 -30.59 -9.34 -8.25
C LEU A 58 -29.62 -10.43 -7.82
N LYS A 59 -28.48 -10.06 -7.22
CA LYS A 59 -27.51 -11.02 -6.69
C LYS A 59 -28.13 -11.86 -5.58
N PHE A 60 -28.78 -11.21 -4.62
CA PHE A 60 -29.47 -11.88 -3.52
C PHE A 60 -30.56 -12.82 -4.03
N TYR A 61 -31.40 -12.34 -4.95
CA TYR A 61 -32.46 -13.13 -5.58
C TYR A 61 -31.91 -14.42 -6.18
N LYS A 62 -30.85 -14.33 -6.99
CA LYS A 62 -30.22 -15.51 -7.62
C LYS A 62 -29.58 -16.47 -6.62
N GLU A 63 -29.00 -15.97 -5.54
CA GLU A 63 -28.33 -16.80 -4.54
C GLU A 63 -29.30 -17.52 -3.60
N LYS A 64 -30.46 -16.90 -3.32
CA LYS A 64 -31.42 -17.37 -2.31
C LYS A 64 -32.69 -17.98 -2.91
N GLU A 65 -32.94 -17.81 -4.20
CA GLU A 65 -34.02 -18.49 -4.92
C GLU A 65 -33.89 -20.01 -4.79
N GLY A 66 -34.98 -20.66 -4.38
CA GLY A 66 -35.05 -22.12 -4.22
C GLY A 66 -34.39 -22.68 -2.94
N LYS A 67 -33.70 -21.84 -2.15
CA LYS A 67 -33.06 -22.26 -0.90
C LYS A 67 -33.73 -21.67 0.34
N ALA A 68 -33.88 -20.34 0.37
CA ALA A 68 -34.44 -19.60 1.50
C ALA A 68 -35.60 -18.70 1.09
N VAL A 69 -35.78 -18.47 -0.21
CA VAL A 69 -36.88 -17.68 -0.76
C VAL A 69 -37.76 -18.59 -1.60
N HIS A 70 -38.95 -18.87 -1.09
CA HIS A 70 -40.01 -19.57 -1.81
C HIS A 70 -41.00 -18.55 -2.36
N LEU A 71 -40.73 -18.07 -3.57
CA LEU A 71 -41.61 -17.12 -4.24
C LEU A 71 -42.84 -17.83 -4.82
N SER A 72 -44.00 -17.17 -4.70
CA SER A 72 -45.19 -17.59 -5.45
C SER A 72 -44.96 -17.39 -6.95
N TYR A 73 -45.74 -18.11 -7.77
CA TYR A 73 -45.68 -17.96 -9.22
C TYR A 73 -45.94 -16.51 -9.66
N ASP A 74 -46.93 -15.86 -9.05
CA ASP A 74 -47.28 -14.46 -9.35
C ASP A 74 -46.14 -13.49 -8.98
N ASP A 75 -45.43 -13.76 -7.86
CA ASP A 75 -44.28 -12.96 -7.47
C ASP A 75 -43.11 -13.10 -8.44
N LYS A 76 -42.86 -14.32 -8.92
CA LYS A 76 -41.86 -14.55 -9.97
C LYS A 76 -42.21 -13.80 -11.24
N LEU A 77 -43.48 -13.81 -11.65
CA LEU A 77 -43.93 -13.04 -12.80
C LEU A 77 -43.69 -11.53 -12.64
N LYS A 78 -43.98 -10.97 -11.46
CA LYS A 78 -43.75 -9.55 -11.16
C LYS A 78 -42.26 -9.19 -11.17
N LEU A 79 -41.40 -10.00 -10.54
CA LEU A 79 -39.96 -9.77 -10.55
C LEU A 79 -39.36 -9.88 -11.95
N VAL A 80 -39.86 -10.83 -12.77
CA VAL A 80 -39.50 -10.91 -14.19
C VAL A 80 -39.96 -9.67 -14.94
N ALA A 81 -41.20 -9.22 -14.74
CA ALA A 81 -41.74 -8.03 -15.38
C ALA A 81 -40.90 -6.78 -15.07
N TYR A 82 -40.55 -6.56 -13.80
CA TYR A 82 -39.67 -5.45 -13.41
C TYR A 82 -38.29 -5.59 -14.08
N THR A 83 -37.70 -6.79 -14.09
CA THR A 83 -36.41 -7.03 -14.74
C THR A 83 -36.47 -6.67 -16.24
N GLN A 84 -37.56 -7.02 -16.92
CA GLN A 84 -37.74 -6.66 -18.33
C GLN A 84 -37.94 -5.15 -18.52
N GLN A 85 -38.70 -4.49 -17.65
CA GLN A 85 -38.87 -3.03 -17.67
C GLN A 85 -37.53 -2.30 -17.47
N VAL A 86 -36.66 -2.79 -16.58
CA VAL A 86 -35.34 -2.20 -16.34
C VAL A 86 -34.43 -2.33 -17.56
N VAL A 87 -34.44 -3.49 -18.23
CA VAL A 87 -33.55 -3.75 -19.38
C VAL A 87 -34.06 -3.14 -20.67
N GLN A 88 -35.35 -3.30 -20.95
CA GLN A 88 -35.96 -3.00 -22.24
C GLN A 88 -36.84 -1.75 -22.21
N GLY A 89 -37.20 -1.25 -21.02
CA GLY A 89 -38.18 -0.18 -20.87
C GLY A 89 -39.62 -0.69 -21.05
N PRO A 90 -40.58 0.21 -21.31
CA PRO A 90 -41.98 -0.12 -21.56
C PRO A 90 -42.14 -1.19 -22.65
N PHE A 91 -43.11 -2.08 -22.46
CA PHE A 91 -43.38 -3.16 -23.42
C PHE A 91 -43.66 -2.61 -24.82
N ASN A 92 -42.93 -3.12 -25.82
CA ASN A 92 -43.13 -2.78 -27.22
C ASN A 92 -43.39 -4.07 -28.03
N PRO A 93 -44.58 -4.22 -28.66
CA PRO A 93 -44.94 -5.43 -29.39
C PRO A 93 -44.02 -5.73 -30.58
N ASP A 94 -43.49 -4.71 -31.25
CA ASP A 94 -42.70 -4.88 -32.49
C ASP A 94 -41.31 -5.48 -32.21
N LYS A 95 -40.82 -5.31 -30.99
CA LYS A 95 -39.51 -5.81 -30.56
C LYS A 95 -39.57 -7.23 -30.00
N GLN A 96 -40.77 -7.80 -29.85
CA GLN A 96 -40.96 -9.10 -29.21
C GLN A 96 -41.35 -10.16 -30.24
N PRO A 97 -40.66 -11.32 -30.25
CA PRO A 97 -41.05 -12.43 -31.14
C PRO A 97 -42.47 -12.91 -30.82
N GLU A 98 -43.17 -13.51 -31.77
CA GLU A 98 -44.49 -14.08 -31.48
C GLU A 98 -44.39 -15.22 -30.44
N LEU A 99 -45.37 -15.31 -29.54
CA LEU A 99 -45.46 -16.45 -28.63
C LEU A 99 -46.08 -17.64 -29.37
N GLY A 100 -45.50 -18.82 -29.17
CA GLY A 100 -46.14 -20.06 -29.60
C GLY A 100 -47.43 -20.29 -28.80
N VAL A 101 -48.40 -20.95 -29.44
CA VAL A 101 -49.75 -21.19 -28.88
C VAL A 101 -49.73 -21.92 -27.52
N LEU A 102 -48.67 -22.68 -27.24
CA LEU A 102 -48.49 -23.44 -26.00
C LEU A 102 -47.64 -22.72 -24.93
N ASP A 103 -47.08 -21.53 -25.20
CA ASP A 103 -46.23 -20.79 -24.24
C ASP A 103 -47.09 -19.97 -23.26
N VAL A 104 -47.87 -20.66 -22.43
CA VAL A 104 -48.75 -20.05 -21.41
C VAL A 104 -47.93 -19.19 -20.43
N ILE A 105 -46.77 -19.70 -19.98
CA ILE A 105 -45.87 -18.97 -19.08
C ILE A 105 -45.26 -17.74 -19.76
N GLY A 106 -44.91 -17.83 -21.04
CA GLY A 106 -44.49 -16.69 -21.84
C GLY A 106 -45.59 -15.63 -21.98
N ARG A 107 -46.84 -16.07 -22.12
CA ARG A 107 -48.00 -15.18 -22.17
C ARG A 107 -48.20 -14.45 -20.85
N ASP A 108 -48.16 -15.16 -19.73
CA ASP A 108 -48.34 -14.57 -18.40
C ASP A 108 -47.23 -13.57 -18.07
N ARG A 109 -45.98 -13.88 -18.44
CA ARG A 109 -44.85 -12.93 -18.33
C ARG A 109 -45.06 -11.66 -19.15
N ARG A 110 -45.59 -11.78 -20.37
CA ARG A 110 -45.90 -10.61 -21.21
C ARG A 110 -47.02 -9.79 -20.62
N VAL A 111 -48.08 -10.43 -20.13
CA VAL A 111 -49.20 -9.75 -19.49
C VAL A 111 -48.71 -8.99 -18.26
N ALA A 112 -47.89 -9.60 -17.42
CA ALA A 112 -47.30 -8.95 -16.25
C ALA A 112 -46.40 -7.77 -16.63
N TRP A 113 -45.60 -7.89 -17.70
CA TRP A 113 -44.77 -6.79 -18.17
C TRP A 113 -45.59 -5.66 -18.83
N GLN A 114 -46.60 -5.98 -19.63
CA GLN A 114 -47.52 -5.02 -20.21
C GLN A 114 -48.27 -4.21 -19.15
N ALA A 115 -48.62 -4.85 -18.02
CA ALA A 115 -49.27 -4.20 -16.90
C ALA A 115 -48.42 -3.09 -16.24
N LEU A 116 -47.09 -3.10 -16.42
CA LEU A 116 -46.22 -2.03 -15.93
C LEU A 116 -46.32 -0.74 -16.75
N GLY A 117 -46.87 -0.80 -17.97
CA GLY A 117 -47.10 0.36 -18.81
C GLY A 117 -45.83 1.20 -19.05
N SER A 118 -45.96 2.52 -18.86
CA SER A 118 -44.89 3.50 -19.06
C SER A 118 -44.02 3.74 -17.80
N MET A 119 -43.93 2.77 -16.90
CA MET A 119 -43.08 2.86 -15.70
C MET A 119 -41.62 3.11 -16.08
N SER A 120 -40.95 4.03 -15.36
CA SER A 120 -39.54 4.33 -15.63
C SER A 120 -38.64 3.16 -15.20
N GLN A 121 -37.40 3.14 -15.73
CA GLN A 121 -36.43 2.11 -15.34
C GLN A 121 -36.05 2.23 -13.85
N VAL A 122 -35.96 3.45 -13.32
CA VAL A 122 -35.62 3.71 -11.90
C VAL A 122 -36.75 3.22 -10.99
N ASP A 123 -38.00 3.49 -11.35
CA ASP A 123 -39.17 3.01 -10.60
C ASP A 123 -39.27 1.49 -10.64
N ALA A 124 -38.97 0.86 -11.78
CA ALA A 124 -38.95 -0.59 -11.90
C ALA A 124 -37.84 -1.23 -11.04
N GLN A 125 -36.67 -0.58 -10.94
CA GLN A 125 -35.59 -1.01 -10.04
C GLN A 125 -36.03 -0.94 -8.58
N LEU A 126 -36.63 0.17 -8.15
CA LEU A 126 -37.15 0.34 -6.79
C LEU A 126 -38.28 -0.65 -6.49
N ALA A 127 -39.21 -0.85 -7.42
CA ALA A 127 -40.31 -1.79 -7.26
C ALA A 127 -39.82 -3.23 -7.12
N PHE A 128 -38.78 -3.62 -7.87
CA PHE A 128 -38.11 -4.91 -7.69
C PHE A 128 -37.54 -5.07 -6.28
N VAL A 129 -36.78 -4.07 -5.82
CA VAL A 129 -36.14 -4.07 -4.49
C VAL A 129 -37.20 -4.14 -3.38
N ASN A 130 -38.23 -3.30 -3.44
CA ASN A 130 -39.31 -3.27 -2.46
C ASN A 130 -40.08 -4.60 -2.43
N ARG A 131 -40.38 -5.19 -3.60
CA ARG A 131 -41.04 -6.50 -3.64
C ARG A 131 -40.16 -7.59 -3.04
N LEU A 132 -38.86 -7.56 -3.30
CA LEU A 132 -37.93 -8.53 -2.72
C LEU A 132 -37.83 -8.39 -1.19
N GLN A 133 -37.92 -7.17 -0.67
CA GLN A 133 -37.96 -6.89 0.78
C GLN A 133 -39.20 -7.45 1.46
N GLU A 134 -40.37 -7.25 0.85
CA GLU A 134 -41.63 -7.81 1.34
C GLU A 134 -41.60 -9.34 1.38
N LEU A 135 -40.97 -9.96 0.38
CA LEU A 135 -40.90 -11.42 0.26
C LEU A 135 -39.80 -12.04 1.12
N CYS A 136 -38.73 -11.29 1.43
CA CYS A 136 -37.61 -11.78 2.21
C CYS A 136 -36.95 -10.67 3.06
N PRO A 137 -37.33 -10.56 4.34
CA PRO A 137 -36.72 -9.58 5.26
C PRO A 137 -35.20 -9.76 5.47
N LEU A 138 -34.65 -10.96 5.21
CA LEU A 138 -33.20 -11.19 5.28
C LEU A 138 -32.39 -10.39 4.25
N PHE A 139 -33.06 -9.84 3.23
CA PHE A 139 -32.43 -8.97 2.27
C PHE A 139 -31.82 -7.73 2.94
N ASP A 140 -32.45 -7.16 3.96
CA ASP A 140 -31.96 -5.95 4.63
C ASP A 140 -30.62 -6.19 5.32
N SER A 141 -30.49 -7.29 6.06
CA SER A 141 -29.22 -7.70 6.67
C SER A 141 -28.15 -8.00 5.63
N PHE A 142 -28.53 -8.54 4.47
CA PHE A 142 -27.61 -8.76 3.36
C PHE A 142 -27.10 -7.44 2.77
N VAL A 143 -27.98 -6.46 2.58
CA VAL A 143 -27.59 -5.12 2.10
C VAL A 143 -26.67 -4.43 3.09
N GLU A 144 -26.99 -4.50 4.38
CA GLU A 144 -26.17 -3.91 5.45
C GLU A 144 -24.78 -4.55 5.54
N ALA A 145 -24.69 -5.88 5.42
CA ALA A 145 -23.41 -6.58 5.37
C ALA A 145 -22.57 -6.15 4.16
N ASN A 146 -23.17 -6.12 2.96
CA ASN A 146 -22.46 -5.68 1.75
C ASN A 146 -22.02 -4.21 1.83
N LYS A 147 -22.77 -3.35 2.54
CA LYS A 147 -22.36 -1.97 2.80
C LYS A 147 -21.07 -1.93 3.61
N ARG A 148 -21.01 -2.67 4.72
CA ARG A 148 -19.80 -2.77 5.55
C ARG A 148 -18.61 -3.32 4.78
N ASP A 149 -18.81 -4.39 3.99
CA ASP A 149 -17.74 -5.00 3.20
C ASP A 149 -17.18 -4.03 2.15
N CYS A 150 -18.04 -3.27 1.48
CA CYS A 150 -17.62 -2.25 0.52
C CYS A 150 -16.84 -1.11 1.19
N GLU A 151 -17.31 -0.62 2.34
CA GLU A 151 -16.63 0.43 3.11
C GLU A 151 -15.26 -0.03 3.61
N GLU A 152 -15.16 -1.26 4.13
CA GLU A 152 -13.90 -1.84 4.58
C GLU A 152 -12.91 -2.02 3.44
N LYS A 153 -13.36 -2.55 2.29
CA LYS A 153 -12.50 -2.70 1.11
C LYS A 153 -11.98 -1.35 0.61
N LYS A 154 -12.80 -0.30 0.67
CA LYS A 154 -12.39 1.08 0.34
C LYS A 154 -11.29 1.57 1.30
N ARG A 155 -11.44 1.34 2.60
CA ARG A 155 -10.44 1.70 3.61
C ARG A 155 -9.12 0.95 3.40
N GLN A 156 -9.18 -0.36 3.13
CA GLN A 156 -7.99 -1.16 2.88
C GLN A 156 -7.20 -0.67 1.67
N LEU A 157 -7.89 -0.36 0.57
CA LEU A 157 -7.27 0.15 -0.65
C LEU A 157 -6.67 1.56 -0.45
N GLN A 158 -7.29 2.40 0.38
CA GLN A 158 -6.73 3.69 0.75
C GLN A 158 -5.43 3.54 1.56
N ASN A 159 -5.46 2.70 2.61
CA ASN A 159 -4.28 2.43 3.44
C ASN A 159 -3.12 1.82 2.64
N GLU A 160 -3.42 0.92 1.71
CA GLU A 160 -2.42 0.31 0.83
C GLU A 160 -1.78 1.35 -0.11
N ARG A 161 -2.59 2.23 -0.70
CA ARG A 161 -2.07 3.34 -1.52
C ARG A 161 -1.18 4.28 -0.71
N GLU A 162 -1.58 4.62 0.51
CA GLU A 162 -0.77 5.46 1.39
C GLU A 162 0.55 4.80 1.75
N ARG A 163 0.55 3.49 2.05
CA ARG A 163 1.78 2.72 2.28
C ARG A 163 2.71 2.74 1.06
N GLN A 164 2.16 2.56 -0.13
CA GLN A 164 2.95 2.58 -1.37
C GLN A 164 3.57 3.94 -1.64
N ILE A 165 2.85 5.04 -1.36
CA ILE A 165 3.38 6.40 -1.50
C ILE A 165 4.54 6.62 -0.53
N VAL A 166 4.36 6.27 0.75
CA VAL A 166 5.40 6.43 1.78
C VAL A 166 6.64 5.57 1.47
N GLU A 167 6.45 4.34 1.00
CA GLU A 167 7.57 3.46 0.64
C GLU A 167 8.32 3.97 -0.61
N ALA A 168 7.59 4.47 -1.61
CA ALA A 168 8.18 5.06 -2.80
C ALA A 168 8.96 6.34 -2.46
N GLU A 169 8.43 7.21 -1.59
CA GLU A 169 9.10 8.42 -1.12
C GLU A 169 10.38 8.07 -0.36
N ARG A 170 10.32 7.09 0.56
CA ARG A 170 11.51 6.61 1.29
C ARG A 170 12.58 6.09 0.33
N LYS A 171 12.19 5.29 -0.66
CA LYS A 171 13.11 4.72 -1.65
C LYS A 171 13.74 5.80 -2.54
N ALA A 172 12.95 6.81 -2.94
CA ALA A 172 13.45 7.94 -3.71
C ALA A 172 14.49 8.76 -2.91
N LEU A 173 14.23 8.99 -1.62
CA LEU A 173 15.17 9.69 -0.75
C LEU A 173 16.49 8.91 -0.55
N GLU A 174 16.41 7.58 -0.37
CA GLU A 174 17.58 6.71 -0.27
C GLU A 174 18.41 6.70 -1.56
N GLU A 175 17.76 6.60 -2.72
CA GLU A 175 18.42 6.67 -4.03
C GLU A 175 19.09 8.02 -4.26
N GLU A 176 18.45 9.13 -3.87
CA GLU A 176 19.02 10.46 -3.96
C GLU A 176 20.26 10.60 -3.08
N LEU A 177 20.19 10.12 -1.83
CA LEU A 177 21.32 10.15 -0.90
C LEU A 177 22.51 9.36 -1.44
N LEU A 178 22.27 8.15 -1.98
CA LEU A 178 23.30 7.33 -2.58
C LEU A 178 23.95 8.03 -3.78
N LYS A 179 23.15 8.68 -4.62
CA LYS A 179 23.64 9.45 -5.78
C LYS A 179 24.48 10.65 -5.35
N GLN A 180 24.08 11.35 -4.30
CA GLN A 180 24.87 12.46 -3.74
C GLN A 180 26.22 11.95 -3.20
N GLN A 181 26.22 10.84 -2.45
CA GLN A 181 27.44 10.23 -1.92
C GLN A 181 28.39 9.77 -3.04
N GLN A 182 27.87 9.12 -4.08
CA GLN A 182 28.66 8.73 -5.24
C GLN A 182 29.23 9.93 -6.00
N ALA A 183 28.45 11.00 -6.15
CA ALA A 183 28.92 12.23 -6.80
C ALA A 183 30.02 12.91 -5.99
N GLU A 184 29.92 12.92 -4.67
CA GLU A 184 30.97 13.44 -3.79
C GLU A 184 32.24 12.60 -3.87
N GLN A 185 32.13 11.28 -3.78
CA GLN A 185 33.26 10.36 -3.95
C GLN A 185 33.93 10.55 -5.31
N ALA A 186 33.15 10.62 -6.40
CA ALA A 186 33.69 10.86 -7.74
C ALA A 186 34.42 12.21 -7.85
N ARG A 187 33.91 13.27 -7.19
CA ARG A 187 34.60 14.57 -7.13
C ARG A 187 35.92 14.49 -6.37
N GLN A 188 35.92 13.82 -5.22
CA GLN A 188 37.14 13.62 -4.41
C GLN A 188 38.18 12.81 -5.18
N GLU A 189 37.77 11.71 -5.83
CA GLU A 189 38.65 10.89 -6.65
C GLU A 189 39.19 11.65 -7.87
N TYR A 190 38.35 12.47 -8.51
CA TYR A 190 38.77 13.33 -9.61
C TYR A 190 39.83 14.33 -9.17
N GLN A 191 39.62 15.02 -8.04
CA GLN A 191 40.62 15.92 -7.45
C GLN A 191 41.92 15.16 -7.10
N ARG A 192 41.81 13.99 -6.46
CA ARG A 192 42.96 13.14 -6.11
C ARG A 192 43.79 12.80 -7.35
N ARG A 193 43.12 12.40 -8.43
CA ARG A 193 43.76 12.01 -9.68
C ARG A 193 44.41 13.19 -10.39
N GLN A 194 43.76 14.37 -10.40
CA GLN A 194 44.38 15.58 -10.93
C GLN A 194 45.69 15.94 -10.20
N ILE A 195 45.71 15.85 -8.86
CA ILE A 195 46.92 16.12 -8.07
C ILE A 195 48.00 15.08 -8.42
N GLN A 196 47.64 13.79 -8.46
CA GLN A 196 48.58 12.73 -8.83
C GLN A 196 49.16 12.95 -10.23
N ASP A 197 48.32 13.23 -11.24
CA ASP A 197 48.77 13.40 -12.62
C ASP A 197 49.67 14.63 -12.78
N ALA A 198 49.34 15.75 -12.13
CA ALA A 198 50.17 16.96 -12.15
C ALA A 198 51.54 16.72 -11.47
N LEU A 199 51.54 16.04 -10.33
CA LEU A 199 52.76 15.70 -9.59
C LEU A 199 53.63 14.71 -10.37
N ASN A 200 52.99 13.73 -11.02
CA ASN A 200 53.65 12.75 -11.88
C ASN A 200 54.31 13.45 -13.07
N GLN A 201 53.65 14.40 -13.73
CA GLN A 201 54.24 15.18 -14.83
C GLN A 201 55.48 15.96 -14.38
N GLN A 202 55.43 16.58 -13.20
CA GLN A 202 56.55 17.35 -12.67
C GLN A 202 57.78 16.48 -12.38
N THR A 203 57.56 15.27 -11.86
CA THR A 203 58.64 14.38 -11.37
C THR A 203 59.08 13.32 -12.37
N PHE A 204 58.31 13.09 -13.45
CA PHE A 204 58.53 12.00 -14.39
C PHE A 204 59.95 11.94 -14.94
N THR A 205 60.49 13.06 -15.42
CA THR A 205 61.84 13.09 -16.02
C THR A 205 62.93 12.69 -15.03
N GLN A 206 62.83 13.14 -13.78
CA GLN A 206 63.81 12.82 -12.72
C GLN A 206 63.73 11.35 -12.32
N PHE A 207 62.51 10.83 -12.11
CA PHE A 207 62.30 9.42 -11.76
C PHE A 207 62.66 8.48 -12.90
N LYS A 208 62.39 8.89 -14.15
CA LYS A 208 62.78 8.11 -15.34
C LYS A 208 64.29 7.99 -15.44
N ALA A 209 65.05 9.09 -15.33
CA ALA A 209 66.50 9.05 -15.36
C ALA A 209 67.09 8.17 -14.24
N TYR A 210 66.51 8.24 -13.04
CA TYR A 210 66.92 7.38 -11.92
C TYR A 210 66.61 5.90 -12.19
N ALA A 211 65.43 5.59 -12.73
CA ALA A 211 65.03 4.24 -13.05
C ALA A 211 65.89 3.61 -14.17
N GLU A 212 66.24 4.39 -15.20
CA GLU A 212 67.16 3.98 -16.28
C GLU A 212 68.56 3.63 -15.74
N GLN A 213 69.02 4.33 -14.70
CA GLN A 213 70.31 4.04 -14.07
C GLN A 213 70.28 2.73 -13.25
N GLN A 214 69.15 2.41 -12.60
CA GLN A 214 69.02 1.19 -11.79
C GLN A 214 68.72 -0.05 -12.63
N TYR A 215 67.94 0.09 -13.70
CA TYR A 215 67.49 -1.00 -14.56
C TYR A 215 67.67 -0.68 -16.05
N PRO A 216 68.90 -0.65 -16.60
CA PRO A 216 69.16 -0.17 -17.96
C PRO A 216 68.43 -0.95 -19.08
N ASP A 217 68.25 -2.26 -18.90
CA ASP A 217 67.71 -3.16 -19.94
C ASP A 217 66.28 -3.66 -19.66
N ASN A 218 65.62 -3.18 -18.61
CA ASN A 218 64.31 -3.69 -18.20
C ASN A 218 63.23 -2.59 -18.06
N PRO A 219 62.47 -2.30 -19.13
CA PRO A 219 61.48 -1.23 -19.14
C PRO A 219 60.30 -1.48 -18.18
N ASP A 220 59.93 -2.74 -17.95
CA ASP A 220 58.84 -3.08 -17.04
C ASP A 220 59.23 -2.78 -15.59
N GLN A 221 60.47 -3.11 -15.19
CA GLN A 221 60.99 -2.79 -13.86
C GLN A 221 61.21 -1.28 -13.66
N GLN A 222 61.65 -0.57 -14.71
CA GLN A 222 61.70 0.90 -14.67
C GLN A 222 60.31 1.49 -14.41
N GLY A 223 59.27 1.00 -15.09
CA GLY A 223 57.89 1.46 -14.90
C GLY A 223 57.36 1.23 -13.48
N VAL A 224 57.62 0.06 -12.90
CA VAL A 224 57.26 -0.25 -11.50
C VAL A 224 57.98 0.66 -10.51
N LEU A 225 59.28 0.90 -10.70
CA LEU A 225 60.07 1.77 -9.83
C LEU A 225 59.59 3.24 -9.91
N ILE A 226 59.30 3.74 -11.12
CA ILE A 226 58.76 5.09 -11.32
C ILE A 226 57.42 5.23 -10.60
N ARG A 227 56.52 4.24 -10.73
CA ARG A 227 55.23 4.22 -10.01
C ARG A 227 55.42 4.28 -8.49
N GLN A 228 56.33 3.47 -7.95
CA GLN A 228 56.61 3.44 -6.52
C GLN A 228 57.17 4.78 -6.00
N LEU A 229 58.06 5.43 -6.76
CA LEU A 229 58.61 6.74 -6.42
C LEU A 229 57.55 7.84 -6.49
N GLN A 230 56.70 7.81 -7.53
CA GLN A 230 55.55 8.71 -7.67
C GLN A 230 54.57 8.57 -6.51
N ASP A 231 54.26 7.33 -6.10
CA ASP A 231 53.38 7.07 -4.97
C ASP A 231 54.01 7.60 -3.67
N GLN A 232 55.29 7.34 -3.40
CA GLN A 232 55.97 7.90 -2.21
C GLN A 232 55.97 9.43 -2.21
N HIS A 233 56.28 10.04 -3.36
CA HIS A 233 56.30 11.48 -3.51
C HIS A 233 54.91 12.09 -3.29
N TYR A 234 53.85 11.44 -3.78
CA TYR A 234 52.47 11.82 -3.52
C TYR A 234 52.15 11.79 -2.01
N HIS A 235 52.53 10.74 -1.29
CA HIS A 235 52.32 10.66 0.16
C HIS A 235 53.04 11.78 0.91
N GLN A 236 54.29 12.07 0.56
CA GLN A 236 55.06 13.16 1.16
C GLN A 236 54.40 14.52 0.90
N TYR A 237 53.96 14.75 -0.34
CA TYR A 237 53.25 15.98 -0.72
C TYR A 237 51.94 16.14 0.06
N MET A 238 51.12 15.10 0.16
CA MET A 238 49.88 15.12 0.93
C MET A 238 50.14 15.38 2.42
N GLN A 239 51.21 14.82 2.99
CA GLN A 239 51.60 15.06 4.38
C GLN A 239 52.03 16.51 4.61
N GLN A 240 52.72 17.13 3.66
CA GLN A 240 53.11 18.54 3.73
C GLN A 240 51.91 19.47 3.57
N LEU A 241 50.95 19.12 2.72
CA LEU A 241 49.71 19.88 2.54
C LEU A 241 48.89 19.93 3.84
N LEU A 242 48.84 18.82 4.59
CA LEU A 242 48.18 18.74 5.91
C LEU A 242 48.91 19.54 7.00
N GLN A 243 50.24 19.62 6.95
CA GLN A 243 51.06 20.36 7.92
C GLN A 243 51.07 21.87 7.68
N ARG A 244 50.68 22.33 6.49
CA ARG A 244 50.56 23.75 6.20
C ARG A 244 49.28 24.26 6.88
N PRO A 245 49.36 25.16 7.87
CA PRO A 245 48.17 25.75 8.46
C PRO A 245 47.35 26.42 7.34
N LEU A 246 46.08 26.02 7.22
CA LEU A 246 45.14 26.71 6.36
C LEU A 246 45.12 28.18 6.80
N PRO A 247 45.36 29.16 5.92
CA PRO A 247 44.95 30.51 6.23
C PRO A 247 43.44 30.46 6.49
N ASN A 248 43.03 31.01 7.63
CA ASN A 248 41.64 31.12 8.05
C ASN A 248 40.86 31.92 7.00
N ASN A 249 40.39 31.26 5.95
CA ASN A 249 39.58 31.87 4.91
C ASN A 249 38.14 31.84 5.39
N ASN A 250 37.82 32.82 6.22
CA ASN A 250 36.47 33.36 6.35
C ASN A 250 35.97 33.63 4.93
N MET A 251 35.04 32.81 4.43
CA MET A 251 34.20 33.22 3.32
C MET A 251 33.00 33.96 3.92
N PRO A 252 32.80 35.25 3.60
CA PRO A 252 31.58 35.96 3.94
C PRO A 252 30.49 35.46 2.99
N ASN A 253 29.58 34.62 3.47
CA ASN A 253 28.36 34.33 2.70
C ASN A 253 27.19 35.15 3.25
N HIS A 254 27.00 36.27 2.57
CA HIS A 254 25.79 37.07 2.39
C HIS A 254 24.50 36.47 3.00
N ARG A 255 24.23 36.79 4.27
CA ARG A 255 22.84 36.85 4.78
C ARG A 255 22.30 38.21 4.40
N THR A 256 21.31 38.23 3.52
CA THR A 256 20.52 39.41 3.18
C THR A 256 19.83 39.93 4.44
N THR A 257 20.22 41.17 4.76
CA THR A 257 19.58 42.21 5.57
C THR A 257 18.08 42.09 5.81
N THR A 258 17.69 42.17 7.08
CA THR A 258 16.63 43.01 7.70
C THR A 258 16.64 42.64 9.19
N ASP A 259 16.65 43.48 10.19
CA ASP A 259 16.86 44.92 10.38
C ASP A 259 16.86 45.11 11.92
N LEU A 260 17.59 46.12 12.41
CA LEU A 260 17.47 46.78 13.73
C LEU A 260 17.94 46.07 15.04
N ALA A 261 18.98 46.71 15.62
CA ALA A 261 19.13 47.18 17.02
C ALA A 261 19.19 46.12 18.15
N THR A 262 19.99 46.19 19.21
CA THR A 262 20.92 47.16 19.83
C THR A 262 21.44 46.44 21.09
N ALA A 263 22.69 46.71 21.53
CA ALA A 263 23.17 46.58 22.93
C ALA A 263 23.16 45.16 23.53
N ASP A 264 24.00 44.73 24.46
CA ASP A 264 25.26 45.14 25.07
C ASP A 264 25.70 43.89 25.88
N ASP A 265 26.99 43.81 26.18
CA ASP A 265 27.59 43.14 27.34
C ASP A 265 27.26 41.69 27.77
N ASN A 266 28.33 40.88 27.66
CA ASN A 266 29.08 40.31 28.79
C ASN A 266 28.66 38.98 29.49
N GLU A 267 29.65 38.07 29.48
CA GLU A 267 30.02 37.06 30.50
C GLU A 267 29.12 35.86 30.91
N LYS A 268 29.70 34.67 30.64
CA LYS A 268 30.12 33.63 31.62
C LYS A 268 29.08 32.66 32.22
N SER A 269 29.27 31.40 31.81
CA SER A 269 29.29 30.13 32.57
C SER A 269 28.17 29.72 33.56
N GLN A 270 27.76 28.46 33.34
CA GLN A 270 27.52 27.39 34.31
C GLN A 270 26.22 27.35 35.14
N LEU A 271 25.46 26.28 34.82
CA LEU A 271 24.99 25.22 35.71
C LEU A 271 24.01 25.54 36.87
N LEU A 272 22.83 24.93 36.68
CA LEU A 272 22.03 24.14 37.64
C LEU A 272 21.16 24.86 38.68
N SER A 273 19.99 24.23 38.84
CA SER A 273 19.24 24.07 40.09
C SER A 273 18.08 25.05 40.39
N ASN A 274 16.89 24.59 39.97
CA ASN A 274 15.75 24.21 40.84
C ASN A 274 14.96 25.29 41.62
N GLY A 275 13.64 25.29 41.41
CA GLY A 275 12.65 25.53 42.47
C GLY A 275 11.56 26.57 42.19
N THR A 276 10.32 26.06 41.99
CA THR A 276 9.03 26.51 42.60
C THR A 276 8.63 28.00 42.51
N SER A 277 7.42 28.42 42.12
CA SER A 277 6.08 27.89 42.41
C SER A 277 4.95 28.68 41.70
N ALA A 278 3.82 27.98 41.49
CA ALA A 278 2.41 28.42 41.59
C ALA A 278 1.78 29.34 40.50
N ASP A 279 0.92 28.76 39.65
CA ASP A 279 -0.57 28.82 39.70
C ASP A 279 -1.12 28.22 38.37
N ALA A 280 -1.72 27.03 38.39
CA ALA A 280 -3.15 26.74 38.61
C ALA A 280 -4.01 26.90 37.33
N ASP A 281 -4.26 25.80 36.60
CA ASP A 281 -5.62 25.34 36.25
C ASP A 281 -5.62 23.89 35.67
N GLU A 282 -6.64 23.11 36.01
CA GLU A 282 -6.94 21.71 35.67
C GLU A 282 -7.55 21.63 34.24
N SER A 283 -7.52 20.58 33.40
CA SER A 283 -7.61 19.12 33.56
C SER A 283 -7.37 18.38 32.21
N GLU A 284 -6.64 17.25 32.28
CA GLU A 284 -6.82 15.95 31.60
C GLU A 284 -6.74 15.80 30.05
N ASP A 285 -5.53 15.52 29.53
CA ASP A 285 -5.19 14.25 28.82
C ASP A 285 -3.71 14.25 28.42
N SER A 286 -2.84 13.86 29.36
CA SER A 286 -1.41 13.68 29.12
C SER A 286 -1.05 12.23 29.39
N GLN A 287 -1.18 11.37 28.37
CA GLN A 287 -0.53 10.06 28.39
C GLN A 287 0.99 10.28 28.44
N GLU A 288 1.50 10.18 29.66
CA GLU A 288 2.91 10.08 30.01
C GLU A 288 3.50 8.87 29.26
N TYR A 289 4.10 9.13 28.09
CA TYR A 289 4.91 8.13 27.41
C TYR A 289 6.09 7.79 28.31
N SER A 290 5.98 6.66 29.00
CA SER A 290 7.13 6.07 29.70
C SER A 290 8.31 6.03 28.73
N PRO A 291 9.50 6.54 29.11
CA PRO A 291 10.64 6.58 28.22
C PRO A 291 10.95 5.16 27.75
N ILE A 292 10.89 4.94 26.44
CA ILE A 292 11.19 3.64 25.83
C ILE A 292 12.62 3.29 26.21
N SER A 293 12.78 2.20 26.97
CA SER A 293 14.12 1.72 27.32
C SER A 293 14.87 1.34 26.04
N PRO A 294 16.15 1.72 25.91
CA PRO A 294 16.92 1.41 24.71
C PRO A 294 16.97 -0.11 24.48
N ALA A 295 16.90 -0.52 23.22
CA ALA A 295 16.90 -1.93 22.84
C ALA A 295 18.11 -2.65 23.43
N ASN A 296 17.86 -3.67 24.26
CA ASN A 296 18.92 -4.44 24.88
C ASN A 296 19.32 -5.60 23.95
N MET A 297 20.57 -5.61 23.47
CA MET A 297 21.08 -6.72 22.68
C MET A 297 21.74 -7.75 23.59
N TRP A 298 21.22 -8.97 23.62
CA TRP A 298 21.88 -10.07 24.34
C TRP A 298 23.22 -10.36 23.70
N THR A 299 24.29 -10.16 24.48
CA THR A 299 25.64 -10.47 24.03
C THR A 299 25.87 -11.99 24.07
N ARG A 300 26.93 -12.50 23.43
CA ARG A 300 27.24 -13.95 23.32
C ARG A 300 27.36 -14.70 24.67
N LYS A 301 27.39 -14.01 25.81
CA LYS A 301 27.37 -14.62 27.14
C LYS A 301 25.93 -14.90 27.60
N ASP A 302 25.03 -13.96 27.43
CA ASP A 302 23.63 -14.03 27.86
C ASP A 302 22.83 -15.07 27.04
N ILE A 303 23.17 -15.22 25.75
CA ILE A 303 22.53 -16.20 24.87
C ILE A 303 22.87 -17.66 25.23
N ARG A 304 24.00 -17.92 25.90
CA ARG A 304 24.39 -19.27 26.31
C ARG A 304 23.57 -19.74 27.49
N GLU A 305 23.43 -18.89 28.51
CA GLU A 305 22.57 -19.18 29.67
C GLU A 305 21.11 -19.37 29.24
N PHE A 306 20.64 -18.56 28.29
CA PHE A 306 19.31 -18.70 27.69
C PHE A 306 19.12 -20.04 26.94
N LYS A 307 20.07 -20.43 26.09
CA LYS A 307 20.03 -21.72 25.39
C LYS A 307 20.06 -22.91 26.36
N ASP A 308 20.84 -22.81 27.42
CA ASP A 308 20.93 -23.85 28.45
C ASP A 308 19.67 -23.91 29.32
N ALA A 309 18.96 -22.80 29.51
CA ALA A 309 17.64 -22.77 30.15
C ALA A 309 16.58 -23.45 29.28
N ILE A 310 16.50 -23.12 27.99
CA ILE A 310 15.58 -23.75 27.02
C ILE A 310 15.82 -25.26 26.93
N ARG A 311 17.08 -25.68 26.83
CA ARG A 311 17.45 -27.11 26.76
C ARG A 311 17.04 -27.90 27.99
N ARG A 312 16.99 -27.24 29.15
CA ARG A 312 16.58 -27.85 30.42
C ARG A 312 15.07 -27.97 30.55
N GLU A 313 14.32 -27.06 29.93
CA GLU A 313 12.85 -27.01 29.99
C GLU A 313 12.17 -27.98 29.01
N GLY A 314 12.91 -28.50 28.03
CA GLY A 314 12.50 -29.64 27.21
C GLY A 314 11.67 -29.26 25.99
N GLY A 315 12.29 -29.33 24.82
CA GLY A 315 11.65 -29.36 23.50
C GLY A 315 11.05 -28.04 23.00
N ASP A 316 10.07 -27.50 23.73
CA ASP A 316 9.22 -26.39 23.27
C ASP A 316 9.14 -25.27 24.32
N SER A 317 10.09 -24.35 24.30
CA SER A 317 10.06 -23.14 25.13
C SER A 317 9.30 -22.00 24.44
N ILE A 318 8.31 -21.40 25.10
CA ILE A 318 7.49 -20.30 24.58
C ILE A 318 8.02 -18.95 25.11
N ILE A 319 8.36 -18.03 24.20
CA ILE A 319 8.72 -16.65 24.53
C ILE A 319 7.45 -15.78 24.46
N LYS A 320 7.09 -15.12 25.55
CA LYS A 320 5.97 -14.15 25.58
C LYS A 320 6.51 -12.74 25.37
N VAL A 321 5.97 -12.04 24.38
CA VAL A 321 6.34 -10.65 24.03
C VAL A 321 5.15 -9.75 24.35
N GLY A 322 5.40 -8.65 25.05
CA GLY A 322 4.37 -7.68 25.45
C GLY A 322 3.84 -6.82 24.30
N HIS A 323 2.75 -6.11 24.54
CA HIS A 323 2.17 -5.22 23.52
C HIS A 323 3.09 -4.01 23.29
N GLY A 324 3.56 -3.82 22.06
CA GLY A 324 4.51 -2.77 21.69
C GLY A 324 5.99 -3.18 21.73
N GLU A 325 6.30 -4.41 22.15
CA GLU A 325 7.67 -4.95 22.14
C GLU A 325 7.97 -5.69 20.83
N THR A 326 9.19 -5.57 20.31
CA THR A 326 9.67 -6.31 19.12
C THR A 326 10.92 -7.09 19.48
N VAL A 327 10.92 -8.40 19.19
CA VAL A 327 12.07 -9.29 19.40
C VAL A 327 12.59 -9.79 18.05
N THR A 328 13.88 -9.59 17.79
CA THR A 328 14.55 -10.06 16.58
C THR A 328 15.57 -11.14 16.96
N VAL A 329 15.45 -12.33 16.38
CA VAL A 329 16.38 -13.45 16.59
C VAL A 329 17.21 -13.64 15.33
N SER A 330 18.50 -13.30 15.39
CA SER A 330 19.47 -13.66 14.33
C SER A 330 20.23 -14.91 14.74
N SER A 331 20.19 -15.93 13.87
CA SER A 331 20.94 -17.17 14.07
C SER A 331 22.05 -17.23 13.03
N ASP A 332 23.28 -16.93 13.44
CA ASP A 332 24.46 -17.18 12.60
C ASP A 332 24.86 -18.66 12.76
N LEU A 333 24.92 -19.37 11.62
CA LEU A 333 25.25 -20.79 11.41
C LEU A 333 24.16 -21.83 11.74
N ILE A 334 23.49 -22.27 10.67
CA ILE A 334 23.08 -23.67 10.51
C ILE A 334 23.89 -24.22 9.34
N GLU A 335 25.07 -24.79 9.64
CA GLU A 335 25.62 -25.87 8.82
C GLU A 335 25.18 -27.18 9.48
N HIS A 336 24.30 -27.92 8.81
CA HIS A 336 24.12 -29.34 9.10
C HIS A 336 24.10 -30.11 7.79
N GLU A 337 25.31 -30.53 7.44
CA GLU A 337 25.64 -31.64 6.56
C GLU A 337 25.06 -32.96 7.12
N ASN A 338 24.78 -33.89 6.19
CA ASN A 338 24.58 -35.34 6.34
C ASN A 338 23.15 -35.91 6.43
N GLY A 339 22.81 -36.71 5.41
CA GLY A 339 21.82 -37.79 5.57
C GLY A 339 21.04 -38.28 4.34
N PHE A 340 21.50 -38.13 3.09
CA PHE A 340 20.81 -38.74 1.93
C PHE A 340 21.17 -40.23 1.84
N LEU A 341 20.34 -41.10 2.44
CA LEU A 341 20.36 -42.54 2.18
C LEU A 341 19.50 -42.83 0.94
N GLY A 342 20.16 -43.24 -0.14
CA GLY A 342 19.52 -43.83 -1.30
C GLY A 342 18.95 -45.21 -0.94
N GLY A 343 17.65 -45.38 -1.19
CA GLY A 343 16.98 -46.67 -1.16
C GLY A 343 17.09 -47.35 -2.52
N ASN A 344 17.60 -48.58 -2.50
CA ASN A 344 17.40 -49.61 -3.51
C ASN A 344 16.43 -50.63 -2.94
#